data_AF-A0AA35T9U6-F1
#
_entry.id   AF-A0AA35T9U6-F1
#
_cell.length_a   1.000
_cell.length_b   1.000
_cell.length_c   1.000
_cell.angle_alpha   90.00
_cell.angle_beta   90.00
_cell.angle_gamma   90.00
#
_symmetry.space_group_name_H-M   'P 1'
#
loop_
_entity.id
_entity.type
_entity.pdbx_description
1 polymer ?
#
loop_
_entity_poly.entity_id
_entity_poly.type
_entity_poly.pdbx_seq_one_letter_code
_entity_poly.pdbx_strand_id
1 'polypeptide(L)' 'MCCAGAVWCLGDSHTSLTSTEPSFAGFYYICFQQSKASIEGYYYHKLSEWYQSIELEHVPEKAVSVYQFH' A
#
# COMPACT_ATOMS: atom_id res chain seq x y z
N MET A 1 -14.74 -9.98 4.83
CA MET A 1 -13.57 -10.55 4.14
C MET A 1 -13.40 -9.78 2.84
N CYS A 2 -12.53 -8.77 2.81
CA CYS A 2 -12.16 -8.09 1.57
C CYS A 2 -10.67 -8.33 1.36
N CYS A 3 -10.33 -9.16 0.38
CA CYS A 3 -8.96 -9.24 -0.13
C CYS A 3 -8.92 -8.33 -1.36
N ALA A 4 -8.60 -7.06 -1.17
CA ALA A 4 -8.31 -6.16 -2.28
C ALA A 4 -6.81 -6.26 -2.59
N GLY A 5 -6.47 -6.66 -3.81
CA GLY A 5 -5.10 -6.53 -4.32
C GLY A 5 -4.87 -5.06 -4.65
N ALA A 6 -3.99 -4.39 -3.91
CA ALA A 6 -3.62 -3.01 -4.18
C ALA A 6 -2.32 -2.99 -4.99
N VAL A 7 -2.37 -2.37 -6.18
CA VAL A 7 -1.19 -2.04 -6.98
C VAL A 7 -0.87 -0.58 -6.73
N TRP A 8 0.30 -0.31 -6.16
CA TRP A 8 0.76 1.05 -5.93
C TRP A 8 1.46 1.56 -7.19
N CYS A 9 0.78 2.39 -7.98
CA CYS A 9 1.43 3.16 -9.05
C CYS A 9 1.97 4.46 -8.45
N LEU A 10 3.29 4.65 -8.44
CA LEU A 10 3.88 5.95 -8.12
C LEU A 10 3.42 6.97 -9.18
N GLY A 11 2.77 8.04 -8.73
CA GLY A 11 2.40 9.16 -9.60
C GLY A 11 3.65 9.80 -10.21
N ASP A 12 3.57 10.18 -11.49
CA ASP A 12 4.66 10.70 -12.31
C ASP A 12 5.42 11.86 -11.63
N SER A 13 6.49 11.55 -10.90
CA SER A 13 7.53 12.52 -10.55
C SER A 13 8.61 12.44 -11.62
N HIS A 14 8.46 13.24 -12.67
CA HIS A 14 9.49 13.48 -13.68
C HIS A 14 10.67 14.26 -13.09
N THR A 15 11.51 13.65 -12.24
CA THR A 15 12.89 14.12 -12.08
C THR A 15 13.79 13.05 -11.45
N SER A 16 14.84 12.69 -12.21
CA SER A 16 16.13 12.14 -11.72
C SER A 16 16.23 10.61 -11.50
N LEU A 17 16.31 9.89 -12.63
CA LEU A 17 17.36 8.93 -13.00
C LEU A 17 18.35 8.43 -11.91
N THR A 18 18.47 7.10 -11.87
CA THR A 18 19.59 6.25 -11.38
C THR A 18 19.86 6.19 -9.87
N SER A 19 19.21 5.25 -9.19
CA SER A 19 19.89 4.28 -8.33
C SER A 19 18.88 3.20 -7.94
N THR A 20 19.13 1.96 -8.37
CA THR A 20 18.50 0.75 -7.84
C THR A 20 16.99 0.63 -8.08
N GLU A 21 16.60 -0.07 -9.14
CA GLU A 21 15.28 -0.72 -9.22
C GLU A 21 15.32 -2.12 -8.57
N PRO A 22 14.92 -2.28 -7.30
CA PRO A 22 14.50 -3.60 -6.83
C PRO A 22 13.08 -3.66 -6.26
N SER A 23 12.28 -2.58 -6.27
CA SER A 23 11.26 -2.47 -5.21
C SER A 23 9.78 -2.35 -5.59
N PHE A 24 9.37 -2.50 -6.86
CA PHE A 24 7.95 -2.29 -7.25
C PHE A 24 7.34 -3.33 -8.20
N ALA A 25 8.01 -4.46 -8.46
CA ALA A 25 7.47 -5.51 -9.33
C ALA A 25 6.44 -6.43 -8.63
N GLY A 26 6.09 -6.15 -7.37
CA GLY A 26 5.12 -6.92 -6.59
C GLY A 26 3.82 -6.16 -6.29
N PHE A 27 2.91 -6.83 -5.59
CA PHE A 27 1.65 -6.26 -5.15
C PHE A 27 1.38 -6.61 -3.68
N TYR A 28 0.52 -5.82 -3.03
CA TYR A 28 0.14 -6.05 -1.64
C TYR A 28 -1.24 -6.67 -1.56
N TYR A 29 -1.35 -7.77 -0.81
CA TYR A 29 -2.62 -8.23 -0.28
C TYR A 29 -2.98 -7.37 0.92
N ILE A 30 -4.11 -6.69 0.88
CA ILE A 30 -4.53 -5.80 1.96
C ILE A 30 -5.84 -6.29 2.60
N CYS A 31 -5.87 -6.31 3.93
CA CYS A 31 -7.04 -6.49 4.76
C CYS A 31 -7.25 -5.21 5.59
N PHE A 32 -8.36 -4.52 5.37
CA PHE A 32 -8.74 -3.35 6.17
C PHE A 32 -9.80 -3.71 7.20
N GLN A 33 -9.48 -3.54 8.48
CA GLN A 33 -10.41 -3.73 9.58
C GLN A 33 -11.13 -2.41 9.92
N GLN A 34 -12.31 -2.23 9.34
CA GLN A 34 -13.13 -1.02 9.51
C GLN A 34 -13.42 -0.67 10.99
N SER A 35 -13.61 -1.68 11.85
CA SER A 35 -13.94 -1.47 13.27
C SER A 35 -12.78 -0.88 14.09
N LYS A 36 -11.53 -1.15 13.69
CA LYS A 36 -10.33 -0.65 14.36
C LYS A 36 -9.59 0.41 13.53
N ALA A 37 -10.04 0.64 12.30
CA ALA A 37 -9.33 1.43 11.30
C ALA A 37 -7.85 1.00 11.14
N SER A 38 -7.59 -0.31 11.21
CA SER A 38 -6.26 -0.89 11.00
C SER A 38 -6.16 -1.57 9.64
N ILE A 39 -4.98 -1.55 9.05
CA ILE A 39 -4.65 -2.24 7.80
C ILE A 39 -3.59 -3.28 8.10
N GLU A 40 -3.83 -4.51 7.65
CA GLU A 40 -2.85 -5.58 7.61
C GLU A 40 -2.59 -5.93 6.15
N GLY A 41 -1.35 -6.27 5.81
CA GLY A 41 -1.06 -6.69 4.45
C GLY A 41 0.22 -7.47 4.27
N TYR A 42 0.36 -8.08 3.09
CA TYR A 42 1.51 -8.89 2.72
C TYR A 42 2.00 -8.52 1.32
N TYR A 43 3.28 -8.26 1.18
CA TYR A 43 3.92 -8.05 -0.11
C TYR A 43 4.18 -9.39 -0.79
N TYR A 44 3.74 -9.50 -2.05
CA TYR A 44 4.05 -10.63 -2.90
C TYR A 44 4.85 -10.16 -4.12
N HIS A 45 6.02 -10.78 -4.29
CA HIS A 45 6.82 -10.69 -5.51
C HIS A 45 7.55 -12.01 -5.72
N LYS A 46 7.57 -12.50 -6.98
CA LYS A 46 8.06 -13.85 -7.34
C LYS A 46 9.50 -14.12 -6.88
N LEU A 47 10.34 -13.09 -6.84
CA LEU A 47 11.77 -13.19 -6.49
C LEU A 47 12.11 -12.56 -5.13
N SER A 48 11.13 -12.03 -4.40
CA SER A 48 11.36 -11.44 -3.08
C SER A 48 11.25 -12.50 -1.98
N GLU A 49 11.74 -12.12 -0.80
CA GLU A 49 11.49 -12.85 0.43
C GLU A 49 9.99 -13.02 0.64
N TRP A 50 9.59 -14.23 1.03
CA TRP A 50 8.18 -14.56 1.19
C TRP A 50 7.65 -13.94 2.48
N TYR A 51 6.39 -13.52 2.46
CA TYR A 51 5.62 -13.08 3.65
C TYR A 51 6.13 -11.82 4.35
N GLN A 52 6.64 -10.83 3.61
CA GLN A 52 6.87 -9.51 4.17
C GLN A 52 5.52 -8.87 4.55
N SER A 53 5.27 -8.73 5.86
CA SER A 53 4.02 -8.19 6.40
C SER A 53 4.11 -6.69 6.68
N ILE A 54 2.98 -6.00 6.53
CA ILE A 54 2.79 -4.61 6.92
C ILE A 54 1.59 -4.51 7.85
N GLU A 55 1.71 -3.67 8.89
CA GLU A 55 0.63 -3.31 9.80
C GLU A 55 0.60 -1.78 9.88
N LEU A 56 -0.56 -1.19 9.63
CA LEU A 56 -0.76 0.26 9.69
C LEU A 56 -1.98 0.57 10.55
N GLU A 57 -1.86 1.61 11.36
CA GLU A 57 -2.97 2.15 12.15
C GLU A 57 -3.37 3.52 11.60
N HIS A 58 -4.68 3.77 11.56
CA HIS A 58 -5.21 5.05 11.15
C HIS A 58 -4.88 6.15 12.19
N VAL A 59 -4.25 7.23 11.72
CA VAL A 59 -3.95 8.44 12.52
C VAL A 59 -4.91 9.56 12.10
N PRO A 60 -5.98 9.83 12.87
CA PRO A 60 -7.03 10.77 12.47
C PRO A 60 -6.53 12.21 12.25
N GLU A 61 -5.52 12.62 13.01
CA GLU A 61 -4.93 13.97 12.96
C GLU A 61 -4.23 14.28 11.63
N LYS A 62 -3.89 13.24 10.86
CA LYS A 62 -3.29 13.35 9.53
C LYS A 62 -4.27 13.00 8.40
N ALA A 63 -5.53 12.74 8.74
CA ALA A 63 -6.55 12.41 7.75
C ALA A 63 -7.04 13.69 7.05
N VAL A 64 -7.15 13.62 5.73
CA VAL A 64 -7.81 14.68 4.95
C VAL A 64 -9.32 14.61 5.19
N SER A 65 -10.01 15.75 5.13
CA SER A 65 -11.46 15.78 5.17
C SER A 65 -12.07 14.88 4.10
N VAL A 66 -13.18 14.22 4.44
CA VAL A 66 -13.86 13.31 3.52
C VAL A 66 -14.49 14.14 2.39
N TYR A 67 -14.05 13.89 1.15
CA TYR A 67 -14.64 14.48 -0.04
C TYR A 67 -15.20 13.36 -0.92
N GLN A 68 -16.42 13.54 -1.40
CA GLN A 68 -17.04 12.68 -2.41
C GLN A 68 -17.35 13.55 -3.63
N PHE A 69 -16.77 13.20 -4.77
CA PHE A 69 -17.13 13.82 -6.04
C PHE A 69 -18.33 13.08 -6.62
N HIS A 70 -19.30 13.84 -7.13
CA HIS A 70 -20.54 13.33 -7.73
C HIS A 70 -20.45 13.31 -9.25
#